data_AF-A0A3C0FYJ9-F1
#
_entry.id   AF-A0A3C0FYJ9-F1
#
_cell.length_a   1.000
_cell.length_b   1.000
_cell.length_c   1.000
_cell.angle_alpha   90.00
_cell.angle_beta   90.00
_cell.angle_gamma   90.00
#
_symmetry.space_group_name_H-M   'P 1'
#
loop_
_entity.id
_entity.type
_entity.pdbx_description
1 polymer ?
#
loop_
_entity_poly.entity_id
_entity_poly.type
_entity_poly.pdbx_seq_one_letter_code
_entity_poly.pdbx_strand_id
1 'polypeptide(L)'
;THPKVKPRLLTHFEPWMPMYFSEGSIGGDIERISTKKIAAFYESDMALPEMELLQLEKEKEAEEPQGSNGIAISGKLTQSGNPLLLINPHTSFYFRGEVHVVSEEGLNAYGAVTWGQFFVYQGFNEKTGWMHTSTYT
;
A
#
# COMPACT_ATOMS: atom_id res chain seq x y z
N THR A 1 -2.32 -3.22 21.86
CA THR A 1 -2.55 -4.68 21.88
C THR A 1 -3.75 -4.98 22.77
N HIS A 2 -4.55 -6.02 22.46
CA HIS A 2 -5.71 -6.38 23.29
C HIS A 2 -5.26 -7.28 24.46
N PRO A 3 -5.58 -6.95 25.73
CA PRO A 3 -4.99 -7.62 26.90
C PRO A 3 -5.37 -9.10 27.03
N LYS A 4 -6.47 -9.54 26.42
CA LYS A 4 -6.92 -10.95 26.47
C LYS A 4 -6.41 -11.83 25.32
N VAL A 5 -5.59 -11.29 24.41
CA VAL A 5 -5.14 -12.01 23.21
C VAL A 5 -3.62 -12.11 23.23
N LYS A 6 -3.09 -13.34 23.12
CA LYS A 6 -1.66 -13.56 22.93
C LYS A 6 -1.30 -13.34 21.45
N PRO A 7 -0.44 -12.37 21.10
CA PRO A 7 -0.07 -12.12 19.72
C PRO A 7 0.66 -13.32 19.10
N ARG A 8 0.39 -13.62 17.82
CA ARG A 8 1.03 -14.73 17.09
C ARG A 8 2.38 -14.37 16.48
N LEU A 9 2.62 -13.09 16.19
CA LEU A 9 3.80 -12.63 15.43
C LEU A 9 4.51 -11.46 16.11
N LEU A 10 3.79 -10.37 16.39
CA LEU A 10 4.36 -9.16 17.00
C LEU A 10 3.97 -9.08 18.48
N THR A 11 4.93 -9.24 19.38
CA THR A 11 4.70 -9.18 20.84
C THR A 11 4.98 -7.81 21.46
N HIS A 12 5.59 -6.91 20.69
CA HIS A 12 5.94 -5.56 21.12
C HIS A 12 5.56 -4.56 20.03
N PHE A 13 4.99 -3.43 20.43
CA PHE A 13 4.62 -2.32 19.54
C PHE A 13 5.08 -1.04 20.21
N GLU A 14 5.99 -0.32 19.56
CA GLU A 14 6.40 1.00 20.03
C GLU A 14 5.32 2.04 19.68
N PRO A 15 5.08 3.05 20.53
CA PRO A 15 4.12 4.12 20.25
C PRO A 15 4.35 4.86 18.92
N TRP A 16 5.60 4.87 18.43
CA TRP A 16 5.97 5.48 17.16
C TRP A 16 5.79 4.55 15.95
N MET A 17 5.65 3.23 16.12
CA MET A 17 5.54 2.29 14.97
C MET A 17 4.34 2.59 14.06
N PRO A 18 3.15 2.97 14.55
CA PRO A 18 2.05 3.42 13.68
C PRO A 18 2.38 4.71 12.90
N MET A 19 3.35 5.49 13.38
CA MET A 19 3.86 6.71 12.75
C MET A 19 5.02 6.42 11.78
N TYR A 20 5.51 5.18 11.73
CA TYR A 20 6.38 4.72 10.64
C TYR A 20 5.52 4.72 9.39
N PHE A 21 5.48 5.86 8.72
CA PHE A 21 4.79 6.01 7.45
C PHE A 21 5.46 5.08 6.45
N SER A 22 4.96 3.86 6.32
CA SER A 22 5.05 3.14 5.07
C SER A 22 3.85 3.60 4.28
N GLU A 23 4.06 4.40 3.24
CA GLU A 23 3.04 4.57 2.24
C GLU A 23 2.57 3.17 1.82
N GLY A 24 1.34 2.81 2.15
CA GLY A 24 0.78 1.51 1.80
C GLY A 24 0.46 1.39 0.31
N SER A 25 0.74 2.46 -0.45
CA SER A 25 0.81 2.40 -1.89
C SER A 25 2.16 1.79 -2.26
N ILE A 26 2.06 0.78 -3.10
CA ILE A 26 3.19 0.22 -3.84
C ILE A 26 3.66 1.35 -4.75
N GLY A 27 4.66 2.11 -4.30
CA GLY A 27 5.23 3.21 -5.09
C GLY A 27 6.08 4.24 -4.35
N GLY A 28 5.84 4.55 -3.07
CA GLY A 28 6.43 5.75 -2.46
C GLY A 28 7.78 5.54 -1.78
N ASP A 29 7.88 4.54 -0.92
CA ASP A 29 9.04 4.38 -0.02
C ASP A 29 9.67 2.98 -0.07
N ILE A 30 8.90 1.90 0.08
CA ILE A 30 9.48 0.56 0.25
C ILE A 30 10.00 -0.07 -1.06
N GLU A 31 9.49 0.34 -2.21
CA GLU A 31 9.93 -0.15 -3.53
C GLU A 31 10.97 0.77 -4.20
N ARG A 32 11.06 2.05 -3.79
CA ARG A 32 11.99 3.02 -4.39
C ARG A 32 13.33 3.11 -3.67
N ILE A 33 13.40 2.67 -2.41
CA ILE A 33 14.62 2.76 -1.62
C ILE A 33 15.54 1.58 -1.97
N SER A 34 16.62 1.89 -2.67
CA SER A 34 17.62 0.88 -3.02
C SER A 34 18.36 0.38 -1.77
N THR A 35 18.22 -0.90 -1.48
CA THR A 35 18.93 -1.59 -0.38
C THR A 35 20.45 -1.52 -0.56
N LYS A 36 20.95 -1.51 -1.80
CA LYS A 36 22.37 -1.33 -2.11
C LYS A 36 22.88 0.07 -1.73
N LYS A 37 22.09 1.12 -2.00
CA LYS A 37 22.45 2.49 -1.62
C LYS A 37 22.49 2.65 -0.10
N ILE A 38 21.54 2.02 0.61
CA ILE A 38 21.54 1.97 2.07
C ILE A 38 22.81 1.27 2.58
N ALA A 39 23.12 0.08 2.06
CA ALA A 39 24.32 -0.66 2.47
C ALA A 39 25.58 0.19 2.24
N ALA A 40 25.75 0.80 1.07
CA ALA A 40 26.89 1.66 0.77
C ALA A 40 27.03 2.86 1.73
N PHE A 41 25.90 3.48 2.13
CA PHE A 41 25.88 4.57 3.11
C PHE A 41 26.35 4.13 4.50
N TYR A 42 25.95 2.94 4.96
CA TYR A 42 26.30 2.44 6.29
C TYR A 42 27.66 1.74 6.36
N GLU A 43 28.14 1.17 5.25
CA GLU A 43 29.32 0.30 5.25
C GLU A 43 30.60 0.98 4.75
N SER A 44 30.52 2.05 3.94
CA SER A 44 31.64 2.34 3.03
C SER A 44 32.09 3.79 2.86
N ASP A 45 31.36 4.82 3.32
CA ASP A 45 31.70 6.25 3.11
C ASP A 45 32.03 6.64 1.64
N MET A 46 31.67 5.78 0.68
CA MET A 46 32.08 5.85 -0.72
C MET A 46 30.85 5.88 -1.62
N ALA A 47 30.86 6.80 -2.59
CA ALA A 47 29.85 6.88 -3.63
C ALA A 47 29.82 5.58 -4.47
N LEU A 48 28.63 5.22 -4.98
CA LEU A 48 28.45 4.04 -5.82
C LEU A 48 29.26 4.16 -7.12
N PRO A 49 29.88 3.08 -7.61
CA PRO A 49 30.56 3.08 -8.91
C PRO A 49 29.64 3.51 -10.05
N GLU A 50 30.18 4.25 -11.02
CA GLU A 50 29.44 4.81 -12.16
C GLU A 50 28.69 3.74 -12.98
N MET A 51 29.30 2.57 -13.15
CA MET A 51 28.68 1.41 -13.81
C MET A 51 27.43 0.91 -13.08
N GLU A 52 27.40 1.00 -11.75
CA GLU A 52 26.26 0.56 -10.95
C GLU A 52 25.12 1.60 -11.00
N LEU A 53 25.46 2.88 -11.13
CA LEU A 53 24.49 3.95 -11.38
C LEU A 53 23.80 3.80 -12.74
N LEU A 54 24.58 3.54 -13.80
CA LEU A 54 24.07 3.27 -15.15
C LEU A 54 23.14 2.04 -15.20
N GLN A 55 23.42 1.04 -14.37
CA GLN A 55 22.59 -0.16 -14.29
C GLN A 55 21.25 0.11 -13.59
N LEU A 56 21.27 0.91 -12.52
CA LEU A 56 20.05 1.39 -11.85
C LEU A 56 19.18 2.28 -12.76
N GLU A 57 19.79 3.09 -13.62
CA GLU A 57 19.04 3.89 -14.62
C GLU A 57 18.33 3.00 -15.63
N LYS A 58 19.02 1.98 -16.15
CA LYS A 58 18.40 0.99 -17.07
C LYS A 58 17.29 0.18 -16.41
N GLU A 59 17.44 -0.16 -15.13
CA GLU A 59 16.39 -0.84 -14.37
C GLU A 59 15.16 0.04 -14.21
N LYS A 60 15.34 1.35 -13.96
CA LYS A 60 14.24 2.32 -13.93
C LYS A 60 13.55 2.49 -15.28
N GLU A 61 14.31 2.54 -16.37
CA GLU A 61 13.74 2.61 -17.72
C GLU A 61 12.93 1.36 -18.08
N ALA A 62 13.22 0.23 -17.44
CA ALA A 62 12.50 -1.03 -17.59
C ALA A 62 11.32 -1.21 -16.61
N GLU A 63 11.05 -0.25 -15.73
CA GLU A 63 9.91 -0.32 -14.80
C GLU A 63 8.58 -0.28 -15.58
N GLU A 64 7.69 -1.19 -15.21
CA GLU A 64 6.32 -1.23 -15.75
C GLU A 64 5.57 0.08 -15.44
N PRO A 65 4.67 0.54 -16.33
CA PRO A 65 3.87 1.72 -16.09
C PRO A 65 3.05 1.57 -14.80
N GLN A 66 3.34 2.42 -13.82
CA GLN A 66 2.55 2.50 -12.60
C GLN A 66 1.23 3.22 -12.87
N GLY A 67 0.30 3.18 -11.91
CA GLY A 67 -0.92 3.99 -11.96
C GLY A 67 -2.10 3.32 -11.31
N SER A 68 -3.28 3.81 -11.64
CA SER A 68 -4.54 3.33 -11.08
C SER A 68 -5.70 3.99 -11.78
N ASN A 69 -6.82 3.28 -11.84
CA ASN A 69 -8.12 3.83 -12.19
C ASN A 69 -9.06 3.76 -10.99
N GLY A 70 -10.04 4.64 -10.99
CA GLY A 70 -11.22 4.45 -10.15
C GLY A 70 -12.35 5.35 -10.58
N ILE A 71 -13.56 4.87 -10.35
CA ILE A 71 -14.80 5.50 -10.84
C ILE A 71 -15.83 5.42 -9.71
N ALA A 72 -16.48 6.54 -9.41
CA ALA A 72 -17.66 6.57 -8.56
C ALA A 72 -18.86 7.08 -9.38
N ILE A 73 -19.93 6.28 -9.45
CA ILE A 73 -21.15 6.62 -10.19
C ILE A 73 -22.28 6.80 -9.19
N SER A 74 -22.94 7.96 -9.24
CA SER A 74 -24.13 8.23 -8.43
C SER A 74 -25.25 7.25 -8.77
N GLY A 75 -25.99 6.79 -7.77
CA GLY A 75 -27.17 5.94 -7.96
C GLY A 75 -28.20 6.52 -8.95
N LYS A 76 -28.28 7.85 -9.08
CA LYS A 76 -29.13 8.56 -10.07
C LYS A 76 -28.81 8.22 -11.52
N LEU A 77 -27.59 7.76 -11.80
CA LEU A 77 -27.09 7.40 -13.13
C LEU A 77 -27.08 5.89 -13.37
N THR A 78 -27.64 5.10 -12.43
CA THR A 78 -27.63 3.64 -12.48
C THR A 78 -29.06 3.11 -12.54
N GLN A 79 -29.27 1.98 -13.23
CA GLN A 79 -30.61 1.36 -13.32
C GLN A 79 -31.12 0.85 -11.96
N SER A 80 -30.22 0.40 -11.09
CA SER A 80 -30.57 -0.13 -9.76
C SER A 80 -30.88 0.98 -8.74
N GLY A 81 -30.54 2.24 -9.02
CA GLY A 81 -30.59 3.33 -8.06
C GLY A 81 -29.45 3.31 -7.03
N ASN A 82 -28.56 2.30 -7.06
CA ASN A 82 -27.46 2.15 -6.11
C ASN A 82 -26.16 2.75 -6.67
N PRO A 83 -25.35 3.46 -5.87
CA PRO A 83 -24.03 3.91 -6.30
C PRO A 83 -23.14 2.74 -6.73
N LEU A 84 -22.27 2.98 -7.72
CA LEU A 84 -21.25 2.02 -8.14
C LEU A 84 -19.86 2.59 -7.86
N LEU A 85 -18.94 1.73 -7.44
CA LEU A 85 -17.54 2.07 -7.20
C LEU A 85 -16.64 1.06 -7.92
N LEU A 86 -15.71 1.57 -8.72
CA LEU A 86 -14.61 0.79 -9.30
C LEU A 86 -13.32 1.11 -8.52
N ILE A 87 -12.68 0.06 -8.00
CA ILE A 87 -11.38 0.11 -7.33
C ILE A 87 -10.40 -0.66 -8.22
N ASN A 88 -9.47 0.03 -8.89
CA ASN A 88 -8.57 -0.60 -9.85
C ASN A 88 -7.15 -0.02 -9.79
N PRO A 89 -6.38 -0.32 -8.72
CA PRO A 89 -4.97 0.05 -8.66
C PRO A 89 -4.12 -0.78 -9.62
N HIS A 90 -3.09 -0.19 -10.24
CA HIS A 90 -2.08 -0.90 -11.02
C HIS A 90 -0.78 -0.97 -10.20
N THR A 91 -0.56 -2.10 -9.55
CA THR A 91 0.62 -2.35 -8.70
C THR A 91 1.42 -3.53 -9.20
N SER A 92 2.58 -3.79 -8.60
CA SER A 92 3.28 -5.05 -8.78
C SER A 92 2.37 -6.25 -8.45
N PHE A 93 2.62 -7.41 -9.07
CA PHE A 93 1.81 -8.63 -8.89
C PHE A 93 1.93 -9.24 -7.48
N TYR A 94 2.94 -8.82 -6.72
CA TYR A 94 3.22 -9.27 -5.38
C TYR A 94 2.72 -8.20 -4.39
N PHE A 95 2.66 -8.48 -3.09
CA PHE A 95 2.39 -7.49 -2.03
C PHE A 95 0.93 -7.04 -1.78
N ARG A 96 -0.09 -7.58 -2.45
CA ARG A 96 -1.51 -7.32 -2.10
C ARG A 96 -2.20 -8.53 -1.50
N GLY A 97 -2.77 -8.36 -0.31
CA GLY A 97 -3.70 -9.30 0.30
C GLY A 97 -5.11 -8.74 0.29
N GLU A 98 -6.10 -9.62 0.12
CA GLU A 98 -7.51 -9.28 0.29
C GLU A 98 -7.97 -9.78 1.66
N VAL A 99 -8.63 -8.91 2.42
CA VAL A 99 -9.03 -9.20 3.79
C VAL A 99 -10.43 -8.68 4.08
N HIS A 100 -11.10 -9.39 4.99
CA HIS A 100 -12.34 -8.96 5.62
C HIS A 100 -12.07 -8.75 7.11
N VAL A 101 -12.14 -7.51 7.57
CA VAL A 101 -11.86 -7.13 8.97
C VAL A 101 -13.18 -6.84 9.68
N VAL A 102 -13.46 -7.62 10.73
CA VAL A 102 -14.68 -7.51 11.54
C VAL A 102 -14.30 -7.44 13.02
N SER A 103 -14.80 -6.43 13.75
CA SER A 103 -14.51 -6.27 15.19
C SER A 103 -15.65 -6.71 16.11
N GLU A 104 -16.84 -7.01 15.59
CA GLU A 104 -18.09 -7.20 16.36
C GLU A 104 -18.57 -5.97 17.15
N GLU A 105 -17.81 -4.87 17.14
CA GLU A 105 -18.09 -3.60 17.83
C GLU A 105 -18.43 -2.46 16.85
N GLY A 106 -18.57 -2.77 15.56
CA GLY A 106 -19.00 -1.82 14.52
C GLY A 106 -18.05 -1.68 13.32
N LEU A 107 -16.79 -2.13 13.44
CA LEU A 107 -15.90 -2.24 12.27
C LEU A 107 -16.29 -3.48 11.47
N ASN A 108 -16.60 -3.27 10.19
CA ASN A 108 -16.85 -4.32 9.22
C ASN A 108 -16.40 -3.78 7.85
N ALA A 109 -15.19 -4.11 7.42
CA ALA A 109 -14.59 -3.56 6.21
C ALA A 109 -13.94 -4.66 5.37
N TYR A 110 -14.15 -4.60 4.07
CA TYR A 110 -13.62 -5.55 3.10
C TYR A 110 -12.77 -4.83 2.07
N GLY A 111 -11.62 -5.40 1.71
CA GLY A 111 -10.82 -4.86 0.62
C GLY A 111 -9.36 -5.29 0.66
N ALA A 112 -8.53 -4.50 -0.01
CA ALA A 112 -7.11 -4.79 -0.19
C ALA A 112 -6.23 -4.11 0.86
N VAL A 113 -5.21 -4.84 1.29
CA VAL A 113 -4.12 -4.39 2.17
C VAL A 113 -2.78 -4.69 1.53
N THR A 114 -1.77 -3.87 1.83
CA THR A 114 -0.37 -4.22 1.57
C THR A 114 0.30 -4.76 2.82
N TRP A 115 1.43 -5.45 2.64
CA TRP A 115 2.15 -6.05 3.77
C TRP A 115 2.57 -5.00 4.80
N GLY A 116 2.37 -5.32 6.08
CA GLY A 116 2.64 -4.39 7.18
C GLY A 116 1.51 -3.40 7.47
N GLN A 117 0.53 -3.24 6.57
CA GLN A 117 -0.67 -2.45 6.87
C GLN A 117 -1.63 -3.21 7.77
N PHE A 118 -2.16 -2.52 8.77
CA PHE A 118 -3.14 -3.04 9.73
C PHE A 118 -4.57 -2.53 9.48
N PHE A 119 -4.81 -1.86 8.36
CA PHE A 119 -6.12 -1.34 7.96
C PHE A 119 -6.37 -1.53 6.46
N VAL A 120 -7.65 -1.65 6.06
CA VAL A 120 -8.06 -1.78 4.65
C VAL A 120 -7.80 -0.46 3.91
N TYR A 121 -6.80 -0.46 3.02
CA TYR A 121 -6.35 0.76 2.33
C TYR A 121 -7.28 1.17 1.18
N GLN A 122 -7.78 0.19 0.43
CA GLN A 122 -8.83 0.39 -0.58
C GLN A 122 -9.90 -0.67 -0.38
N GLY A 123 -11.17 -0.27 -0.34
CA GLY A 123 -12.23 -1.20 0.00
C GLY A 123 -13.58 -0.55 0.20
N PHE A 124 -14.46 -1.29 0.84
CA PHE A 124 -15.82 -0.87 1.13
C PHE A 124 -16.38 -1.55 2.38
N ASN A 125 -17.51 -1.04 2.84
CA ASN A 125 -18.39 -1.67 3.80
C ASN A 125 -19.85 -1.48 3.38
N GLU A 126 -20.78 -1.84 4.27
CA GLU A 126 -22.22 -1.75 4.00
C GLU A 126 -22.70 -0.32 3.69
N LYS A 127 -21.97 0.72 4.10
CA LYS A 127 -22.40 2.12 4.05
C LYS A 127 -21.59 3.00 3.10
N THR A 128 -20.35 2.61 2.77
CA THR A 128 -19.45 3.43 1.95
C THR A 128 -18.36 2.60 1.30
N GLY A 129 -17.73 3.17 0.27
CA GLY A 129 -16.52 2.65 -0.33
C GLY A 129 -15.51 3.77 -0.59
N TRP A 130 -14.23 3.40 -0.61
CA TRP A 130 -13.13 4.34 -0.81
C TRP A 130 -12.04 3.71 -1.67
N MET A 131 -11.44 4.55 -2.48
CA MET A 131 -10.31 4.19 -3.33
C MET A 131 -9.40 5.40 -3.51
N HIS A 132 -8.18 5.13 -3.98
CA HIS A 132 -7.18 6.15 -4.20
C HIS A 132 -6.59 5.93 -5.58
N THR A 133 -6.35 7.03 -6.29
CA THR A 133 -5.60 7.00 -7.54
C THR A 133 -4.21 7.62 -7.37
N SER A 134 -3.23 7.12 -8.10
CA SER A 134 -1.91 7.71 -8.24
C SER A 134 -2.03 9.17 -8.69
N THR A 135 -1.40 10.07 -7.94
CA THR A 135 -1.19 11.45 -8.35
C THR A 135 0.26 11.59 -8.76
N TYR A 136 0.53 11.76 -10.06
CA TYR A 136 1.86 12.09 -10.54
C TYR A 136 2.15 13.56 -10.27
N THR A 137 3.29 13.83 -9.63
CA THR A 137 3.91 15.16 -9.52
C THR A 137 5.22 15.17 -10.30
#